data_AF-A0A418T9J1-F1
#
_entry.id   AF-A0A418T9J1-F1
#
_cell.length_a   1.000
_cell.length_b   1.000
_cell.length_c   1.000
_cell.angle_alpha   90.00
_cell.angle_beta   90.00
_cell.angle_gamma   90.00
#
_symmetry.space_group_name_H-M   'P 1'
#
loop_
_entity.id
_entity.type
_entity.pdbx_description
1 polymer ?
#
loop_
_entity_poly.entity_id
_entity_poly.type
_entity_poly.pdbx_seq_one_letter_code
_entity_poly.pdbx_strand_id
1 'polypeptide(L)'
;MVGFIDEWWLRLLIGLLGSGLAAAAAYRARSLSGSGAWSAMVMGTGFVTLGEPVWFGVLIAFFISSTFWSKWKRHTRSKRDAEAKYAKSGRRDAGQVWANGGAGLLLCVLHALFPHDGWLLAYIGVMASVNADTWATEIGALSRSVPRSIVSGKQVPTGTSGGVTPLGSAAALGGAAFIGAVAALLLAVPQPGEAAAGLSGAAAAGLIAAAAAAGLAGAFADSLLGATGQAMYRCQVCGSETERTGHCGSPTRHIRGFAALDNDRVNLLSSLVAGLLALAIGQLL
;
A
#
# COMPACT_ATOMS: atom_id res chain seq x y z
N MET A 1 -21.91 -14.48 7.39
CA MET A 1 -21.96 -13.03 7.12
C MET A 1 -21.83 -12.34 8.47
N VAL A 2 -20.62 -11.93 8.83
CA VAL A 2 -20.36 -11.24 10.11
C VAL A 2 -20.07 -9.78 9.76
N GLY A 3 -20.71 -8.86 10.47
CA GLY A 3 -20.57 -7.43 10.30
C GLY A 3 -21.82 -6.74 10.82
N PHE A 4 -21.73 -5.45 11.13
CA PHE A 4 -22.71 -4.73 11.94
C PHE A 4 -24.19 -4.76 11.46
N ILE A 5 -24.45 -5.19 10.22
CA ILE A 5 -25.78 -5.25 9.59
C ILE A 5 -25.88 -6.57 8.82
N ASP A 6 -26.90 -7.40 9.03
CA ASP A 6 -26.97 -8.72 8.38
C ASP A 6 -27.44 -8.65 6.92
N GLU A 7 -28.15 -7.58 6.56
CA GLU A 7 -28.73 -7.37 5.25
C GLU A 7 -27.67 -6.90 4.23
N TRP A 8 -27.27 -7.81 3.35
CA TRP A 8 -26.26 -7.56 2.31
C TRP A 8 -26.56 -6.33 1.43
N TRP A 9 -27.84 -6.04 1.15
CA TRP A 9 -28.26 -4.91 0.33
C TRP A 9 -28.14 -3.57 1.08
N LEU A 10 -28.29 -3.54 2.40
CA LEU A 10 -27.97 -2.35 3.21
C LEU A 10 -26.46 -2.11 3.17
N ARG A 11 -25.63 -3.15 3.37
CA ARG A 11 -24.18 -3.01 3.29
C ARG A 11 -23.74 -2.49 1.93
N LEU A 12 -24.34 -3.00 0.86
CA LEU A 12 -24.09 -2.52 -0.50
C LEU A 12 -24.45 -1.05 -0.65
N LEU A 13 -25.62 -0.62 -0.17
CA LEU A 13 -26.05 0.77 -0.25
C LEU A 13 -25.14 1.71 0.58
N ILE A 14 -24.80 1.31 1.81
CA ILE A 14 -23.86 2.03 2.68
C ILE A 14 -22.48 2.11 2.02
N GLY A 15 -22.01 0.99 1.47
CA GLY A 15 -20.74 0.89 0.77
C GLY A 15 -20.69 1.78 -0.46
N LEU A 16 -21.78 1.84 -1.24
CA LEU A 16 -21.89 2.69 -2.43
C LEU A 16 -21.90 4.17 -2.07
N LEU A 17 -22.78 4.56 -1.13
CA LEU A 17 -22.91 5.97 -0.72
C LEU A 17 -21.67 6.44 0.04
N GLY A 18 -21.20 5.69 1.03
CA GLY A 18 -20.05 6.02 1.85
C GLY A 18 -18.76 6.07 1.05
N SER A 19 -18.47 5.04 0.25
CA SER A 19 -17.27 5.02 -0.60
C SER A 19 -17.35 6.04 -1.72
N GLY A 20 -18.55 6.31 -2.25
CA GLY A 20 -18.79 7.37 -3.23
C GLY A 20 -18.48 8.76 -2.67
N LEU A 21 -18.96 9.07 -1.45
CA LEU A 21 -18.66 10.31 -0.76
C LEU A 21 -17.16 10.45 -0.46
N ALA A 22 -16.51 9.39 0.05
CA ALA A 22 -15.08 9.38 0.31
C ALA A 22 -14.26 9.57 -0.97
N ALA A 23 -14.62 8.89 -2.06
CA ALA A 23 -13.97 9.02 -3.36
C ALA A 23 -14.15 10.42 -3.95
N ALA A 24 -15.35 11.01 -3.85
CA ALA A 24 -15.63 12.37 -4.29
C ALA A 24 -14.81 13.41 -3.51
N ALA A 25 -14.73 13.26 -2.18
CA ALA A 25 -13.90 14.11 -1.33
C ALA A 25 -12.41 13.97 -1.70
N ALA A 26 -11.92 12.75 -1.91
CA ALA A 26 -10.54 12.48 -2.32
C ALA A 26 -10.21 13.03 -3.72
N TYR A 27 -11.16 12.97 -4.65
CA TYR A 27 -11.04 13.58 -5.98
C TYR A 27 -10.95 15.10 -5.89
N ARG A 28 -11.85 15.73 -5.13
CA ARG A 28 -11.87 17.19 -4.90
C ARG A 28 -10.61 17.67 -4.18
N ALA A 29 -10.09 16.88 -3.25
CA ALA A 29 -8.82 17.13 -2.57
C ALA A 29 -7.58 16.87 -3.44
N ARG A 30 -7.74 16.50 -4.72
CA ARG A 30 -6.67 16.14 -5.66
C ARG A 30 -5.75 15.01 -5.15
N SER A 31 -6.29 14.08 -4.37
CA SER A 31 -5.60 12.85 -3.95
C SER A 31 -5.78 11.73 -4.99
N LEU A 32 -6.96 11.64 -5.60
CA LEU A 32 -7.29 10.67 -6.64
C LEU A 32 -7.52 11.36 -7.99
N SER A 33 -7.20 10.69 -9.08
CA SER A 33 -7.69 11.04 -10.43
C SER A 33 -9.15 10.59 -10.61
N GLY A 34 -9.78 10.88 -11.77
CA GLY A 34 -11.15 10.43 -12.02
C GLY A 34 -11.28 8.90 -12.03
N SER A 35 -10.36 8.23 -12.72
CA SER A 35 -10.29 6.76 -12.76
C SER A 35 -9.93 6.15 -11.40
N GLY A 36 -9.06 6.82 -10.65
CA GLY A 36 -8.74 6.45 -9.27
C GLY A 36 -9.93 6.59 -8.32
N ALA A 37 -10.73 7.66 -8.46
CA ALA A 37 -11.92 7.88 -7.65
C ALA A 37 -13.01 6.83 -7.90
N TRP A 38 -13.28 6.51 -9.17
CA TRP A 38 -14.18 5.40 -9.51
C TRP A 38 -13.68 4.09 -8.88
N SER A 39 -12.39 3.78 -9.07
CA SER A 39 -11.79 2.52 -8.57
C SER A 39 -11.86 2.42 -7.05
N ALA A 40 -11.60 3.53 -6.35
CA ALA A 40 -11.70 3.60 -4.90
C ALA A 40 -13.15 3.44 -4.41
N MET A 41 -14.13 4.00 -5.13
CA MET A 41 -15.55 3.81 -4.81
C MET A 41 -15.91 2.33 -4.87
N VAL A 42 -15.61 1.64 -5.97
CA VAL A 42 -15.97 0.22 -6.13
C VAL A 42 -15.18 -0.70 -5.20
N MET A 43 -13.89 -0.44 -5.01
CA MET A 43 -13.11 -1.18 -4.03
C MET A 43 -13.68 -1.01 -2.62
N GLY A 44 -13.95 0.23 -2.21
CA GLY A 44 -14.55 0.53 -0.90
C GLY A 44 -15.93 -0.12 -0.73
N THR A 45 -16.78 -0.04 -1.75
CA THR A 45 -18.08 -0.72 -1.76
C THR A 45 -17.92 -2.23 -1.59
N GLY A 46 -16.97 -2.85 -2.28
CA GLY A 46 -16.66 -4.27 -2.13
C GLY A 46 -16.28 -4.64 -0.69
N PHE A 47 -15.36 -3.89 -0.08
CA PHE A 47 -14.95 -4.13 1.31
C PHE A 47 -16.10 -3.95 2.31
N VAL A 48 -16.92 -2.90 2.18
CA VAL A 48 -18.07 -2.68 3.07
C VAL A 48 -19.15 -3.74 2.87
N THR A 49 -19.35 -4.21 1.64
CA THR A 49 -20.38 -5.21 1.33
C THR A 49 -19.99 -6.60 1.83
N LEU A 50 -18.72 -6.98 1.66
CA LEU A 50 -18.26 -8.36 1.84
C LEU A 50 -17.52 -8.60 3.16
N GLY A 51 -16.85 -7.60 3.71
CA GLY A 51 -15.98 -7.75 4.88
C GLY A 51 -16.59 -7.25 6.19
N GLU A 52 -16.00 -7.69 7.29
CA GLU A 52 -16.15 -7.03 8.59
C GLU A 52 -15.55 -5.60 8.57
N PRO A 53 -15.88 -4.75 9.56
CA PRO A 53 -15.39 -3.37 9.67
C PRO A 53 -13.87 -3.22 9.63
N VAL A 54 -13.12 -4.23 10.09
CA VAL A 54 -11.65 -4.24 10.06
C VAL A 54 -11.12 -4.10 8.62
N TRP A 55 -11.76 -4.71 7.63
CA TRP A 55 -11.30 -4.70 6.25
C TRP A 55 -11.43 -3.31 5.61
N PHE A 56 -12.56 -2.64 5.79
CA PHE A 56 -12.71 -1.28 5.28
C PHE A 56 -11.92 -0.27 6.13
N GLY A 57 -11.89 -0.45 7.45
CA GLY A 57 -11.19 0.45 8.38
C GLY A 57 -9.68 0.50 8.15
N VAL A 58 -9.04 -0.66 7.92
CA VAL A 58 -7.62 -0.73 7.57
C VAL A 58 -7.34 -0.08 6.21
N LEU A 59 -8.20 -0.29 5.20
CA LEU A 59 -8.08 0.38 3.90
C LEU A 59 -8.12 1.91 4.05
N ILE A 60 -9.06 2.43 4.83
CA ILE A 60 -9.20 3.86 5.08
C ILE A 60 -7.98 4.40 5.85
N ALA A 61 -7.49 3.67 6.84
CA ALA A 61 -6.30 4.07 7.60
C ALA A 61 -5.05 4.15 6.71
N PHE A 62 -4.83 3.16 5.84
CA PHE A 62 -3.81 3.22 4.79
C PHE A 62 -4.01 4.47 3.93
N PHE A 63 -5.19 4.66 3.35
CA PHE A 63 -5.44 5.74 2.41
C PHE A 63 -5.24 7.13 3.02
N ILE A 64 -5.77 7.37 4.21
CA ILE A 64 -5.66 8.66 4.92
C ILE A 64 -4.20 8.94 5.28
N SER A 65 -3.52 7.98 5.94
CA SER A 65 -2.15 8.19 6.40
C SER A 65 -1.17 8.36 5.23
N SER A 66 -1.32 7.54 4.19
CA SER A 66 -0.53 7.67 2.95
C SER A 66 -0.82 8.99 2.23
N THR A 67 -2.08 9.44 2.19
CA THR A 67 -2.42 10.75 1.61
C THR A 67 -1.82 11.91 2.39
N PHE A 68 -1.82 11.82 3.72
CA PHE A 68 -1.21 12.81 4.60
C PHE A 68 0.28 12.96 4.28
N TRP A 69 1.04 11.87 4.25
CA TRP A 69 2.48 11.90 3.95
C TRP A 69 2.77 12.39 2.52
N SER A 70 1.98 11.96 1.53
CA SER A 70 2.11 12.44 0.15
C SER A 70 1.92 13.95 0.03
N LYS A 71 1.06 14.57 0.86
CA LYS A 71 0.77 16.01 0.84
C LYS A 71 1.69 16.84 1.71
N TRP A 72 2.10 16.32 2.87
CA TRP A 72 2.78 17.04 3.94
C TRP A 72 3.95 17.92 3.46
N LYS A 73 4.74 17.46 2.48
CA LYS A 73 5.85 18.27 1.94
C LYS A 73 6.09 18.12 0.43
N ARG A 74 5.04 18.31 -0.39
CA ARG A 74 5.14 18.39 -1.87
C ARG A 74 6.10 19.46 -2.41
N HIS A 75 6.59 20.37 -1.56
CA HIS A 75 7.36 21.55 -1.98
C HIS A 75 8.87 21.45 -1.76
N THR A 76 9.38 20.37 -1.17
CA THR A 76 10.84 20.19 -1.04
C THR A 76 11.45 19.86 -2.40
N ARG A 77 12.56 20.54 -2.74
CA ARG A 77 13.28 20.37 -4.03
C ARG A 77 13.66 18.91 -4.30
N SER A 78 14.19 18.21 -3.30
CA SER A 78 14.57 16.79 -3.42
C SER A 78 13.40 15.89 -3.84
N LYS A 79 12.20 16.16 -3.30
CA LYS A 79 10.99 15.40 -3.63
C LYS A 79 10.53 15.65 -5.06
N ARG A 80 10.56 16.92 -5.51
CA ARG A 80 10.20 17.29 -6.89
C ARG A 80 11.12 16.65 -7.91
N ASP A 81 12.43 16.64 -7.64
CA ASP A 81 13.43 16.06 -8.53
C ASP A 81 13.30 14.52 -8.60
N ALA A 82 12.89 13.86 -7.52
CA ALA A 82 12.57 12.43 -7.50
C ALA A 82 11.25 12.12 -8.26
N GLU A 83 10.17 12.84 -7.96
CA GLU A 83 8.86 12.65 -8.60
C GLU A 83 8.88 12.90 -10.12
N ALA A 84 9.79 13.74 -10.61
CA ALA A 84 9.98 13.98 -12.03
C ALA A 84 10.40 12.71 -12.81
N LYS A 85 11.01 11.74 -12.14
CA LYS A 85 11.49 10.49 -12.75
C LYS A 85 10.44 9.38 -12.76
N TYR A 86 9.43 9.46 -11.89
CA TYR A 86 8.39 8.43 -11.75
C TYR A 86 7.37 8.50 -12.87
N ALA A 87 6.89 7.35 -13.32
CA ALA A 87 5.87 7.25 -14.38
C ALA A 87 4.57 7.98 -14.00
N LYS A 88 4.22 7.93 -12.72
CA LYS A 88 2.99 8.49 -12.15
C LYS A 88 3.37 9.47 -11.04
N SER A 89 2.80 10.67 -11.06
CA SER A 89 3.00 11.64 -9.97
C SER A 89 1.71 12.37 -9.59
N GLY A 90 1.62 12.76 -8.32
CA GLY A 90 0.55 13.61 -7.79
C GLY A 90 -0.73 12.87 -7.41
N ARG A 91 -1.53 12.42 -8.39
CA ARG A 91 -2.88 11.85 -8.14
C ARG A 91 -2.86 10.35 -8.37
N ARG A 92 -3.38 9.56 -7.43
CA ARG A 92 -3.47 8.10 -7.62
C ARG A 92 -4.51 7.77 -8.68
N ASP A 93 -4.13 6.96 -9.64
CA ASP A 93 -5.00 6.48 -10.71
C ASP A 93 -5.56 5.08 -10.43
N ALA A 94 -6.40 4.58 -11.34
CA ALA A 94 -6.98 3.25 -11.21
C ALA A 94 -5.91 2.17 -11.04
N GLY A 95 -4.80 2.25 -11.79
CA GLY A 95 -3.70 1.29 -11.70
C GLY A 95 -3.11 1.23 -10.30
N GLN A 96 -2.81 2.38 -9.72
CA GLN A 96 -2.28 2.46 -8.35
C GLN A 96 -3.27 2.01 -7.29
N VAL A 97 -4.57 2.29 -7.48
CA VAL A 97 -5.62 1.85 -6.55
C VAL A 97 -5.71 0.32 -6.57
N TRP A 98 -5.78 -0.30 -7.74
CA TRP A 98 -5.88 -1.76 -7.88
C TRP A 98 -4.59 -2.49 -7.51
N ALA A 99 -3.42 -1.92 -7.80
CA ALA A 99 -2.14 -2.48 -7.39
C ALA A 99 -2.00 -2.59 -5.87
N ASN A 100 -2.40 -1.53 -5.15
CA ASN A 100 -2.22 -1.46 -3.70
C ASN A 100 -3.37 -2.07 -2.89
N GLY A 101 -4.58 -2.15 -3.45
CA GLY A 101 -5.76 -2.63 -2.72
C GLY A 101 -6.48 -3.84 -3.33
N GLY A 102 -6.19 -4.19 -4.58
CA GLY A 102 -6.88 -5.25 -5.32
C GLY A 102 -6.65 -6.64 -4.73
N ALA A 103 -5.41 -6.95 -4.36
CA ALA A 103 -5.10 -8.19 -3.64
C ALA A 103 -5.87 -8.27 -2.31
N GLY A 104 -5.95 -7.16 -1.57
CA GLY A 104 -6.72 -7.10 -0.33
C GLY A 104 -8.22 -7.33 -0.54
N LEU A 105 -8.81 -6.76 -1.59
CA LEU A 105 -10.22 -6.99 -1.91
C LEU A 105 -10.47 -8.44 -2.33
N LEU A 106 -9.55 -9.05 -3.09
CA LEU A 106 -9.63 -10.47 -3.42
C LEU A 106 -9.61 -11.35 -2.17
N LEU A 107 -8.72 -11.07 -1.21
CA LEU A 107 -8.67 -11.79 0.07
C LEU A 107 -9.98 -11.62 0.88
N CYS A 108 -10.59 -10.42 0.83
CA CYS A 108 -11.89 -10.16 1.44
C CYS A 108 -13.01 -10.98 0.79
N VAL A 109 -13.04 -11.04 -0.55
CA VAL A 109 -13.97 -11.90 -1.30
C VAL A 109 -13.77 -13.37 -0.93
N LEU A 110 -12.52 -13.84 -0.88
CA LEU A 110 -12.21 -15.22 -0.50
C LEU A 110 -12.64 -15.53 0.94
N HIS A 111 -12.47 -14.60 1.88
CA HIS A 111 -12.97 -14.75 3.24
C HIS A 111 -14.51 -14.84 3.28
N ALA A 112 -15.21 -14.02 2.49
CA ALA A 112 -16.66 -14.04 2.44
C ALA A 112 -17.22 -15.36 1.86
N LEU A 113 -16.50 -15.99 0.92
CA LEU A 113 -16.89 -17.27 0.31
C LEU A 113 -16.41 -18.49 1.11
N PHE A 114 -15.22 -18.40 1.70
CA PHE A 114 -14.54 -19.47 2.42
C PHE A 114 -13.99 -18.92 3.75
N PRO A 115 -14.83 -18.77 4.79
CA PRO A 115 -14.43 -18.14 6.05
C PRO A 115 -13.23 -18.82 6.70
N HIS A 116 -12.15 -18.06 6.87
CA HIS A 116 -10.92 -18.51 7.51
C HIS A 116 -10.09 -17.29 7.95
N ASP A 117 -9.60 -17.28 9.18
CA ASP A 117 -8.88 -16.14 9.78
C ASP A 117 -7.57 -15.81 9.06
N GLY A 118 -6.97 -16.82 8.43
CA GLY A 118 -5.80 -16.63 7.57
C GLY A 118 -6.02 -15.58 6.47
N TRP A 119 -7.21 -15.48 5.88
CA TRP A 119 -7.47 -14.45 4.87
C TRP A 119 -7.31 -13.03 5.41
N LEU A 120 -7.78 -12.80 6.64
CA LEU A 120 -7.63 -11.51 7.31
C LEU A 120 -6.17 -11.23 7.66
N LEU A 121 -5.42 -12.23 8.14
CA LEU A 121 -3.99 -12.10 8.41
C LEU A 121 -3.19 -11.77 7.14
N ALA A 122 -3.48 -12.46 6.04
CA ALA A 122 -2.90 -12.16 4.73
C ALA A 122 -3.20 -10.72 4.29
N TYR A 123 -4.44 -10.29 4.47
CA TYR A 123 -4.89 -8.93 4.14
C TYR A 123 -4.14 -7.88 4.96
N ILE A 124 -4.00 -8.08 6.26
CA ILE A 124 -3.24 -7.18 7.13
C ILE A 124 -1.78 -7.12 6.68
N GLY A 125 -1.17 -8.24 6.28
CA GLY A 125 0.18 -8.27 5.69
C GLY A 125 0.31 -7.48 4.39
N VAL A 126 -0.63 -7.68 3.45
CA VAL A 126 -0.73 -6.92 2.19
C VAL A 126 -0.82 -5.42 2.49
N MET A 127 -1.75 -5.02 3.35
CA MET A 127 -1.99 -3.61 3.69
C MET A 127 -0.81 -2.99 4.46
N ALA A 128 -0.16 -3.76 5.33
CA ALA A 128 1.03 -3.32 6.05
C ALA A 128 2.19 -3.08 5.08
N SER A 129 2.38 -3.93 4.07
CA SER A 129 3.41 -3.75 3.05
C SER A 129 3.20 -2.50 2.20
N VAL A 130 1.99 -2.30 1.67
CA VAL A 130 1.72 -1.12 0.81
C VAL A 130 1.81 0.18 1.61
N ASN A 131 1.43 0.17 2.89
CA ASN A 131 1.58 1.34 3.75
C ASN A 131 3.05 1.58 4.14
N ALA A 132 3.80 0.50 4.42
CA ALA A 132 5.22 0.55 4.72
C ALA A 132 6.01 1.16 3.55
N ASP A 133 5.81 0.66 2.34
CA ASP A 133 6.46 1.19 1.13
C ASP A 133 6.10 2.67 0.91
N THR A 134 4.81 3.01 1.05
CA THR A 134 4.38 4.40 0.89
C THR A 134 5.04 5.32 1.91
N TRP A 135 5.06 4.94 3.20
CA TRP A 135 5.73 5.74 4.23
C TRP A 135 7.24 5.81 4.00
N ALA A 136 7.87 4.70 3.60
CA ALA A 136 9.30 4.63 3.28
C ALA A 136 9.67 5.60 2.15
N THR A 137 8.90 5.62 1.07
CA THR A 137 9.13 6.48 -0.09
C THR A 137 8.85 7.95 0.25
N GLU A 138 7.75 8.24 0.93
CA GLU A 138 7.32 9.62 1.23
C GLU A 138 8.18 10.28 2.32
N ILE A 139 8.52 9.55 3.38
CA ILE A 139 9.35 10.05 4.49
C ILE A 139 10.84 9.90 4.16
N GLY A 140 11.23 8.79 3.52
CA GLY A 140 12.62 8.53 3.15
C GLY A 140 13.19 9.52 2.13
N ALA A 141 12.36 10.14 1.30
CA ALA A 141 12.76 11.25 0.43
C ALA A 141 13.28 12.49 1.19
N LEU A 142 13.03 12.57 2.50
CA LEU A 142 13.53 13.62 3.40
C LEU A 142 14.83 13.21 4.12
N SER A 143 15.32 11.99 3.88
CA SER A 143 16.54 11.50 4.51
C SER A 143 17.74 12.36 4.13
N ARG A 144 18.55 12.70 5.14
CA ARG A 144 19.86 13.34 4.93
C ARG A 144 20.94 12.34 4.53
N SER A 145 20.69 11.05 4.77
CA SER A 145 21.59 9.97 4.39
C SER A 145 21.45 9.67 2.91
N VAL A 146 22.58 9.54 2.21
CA VAL A 146 22.60 9.10 0.81
C VAL A 146 22.03 7.68 0.73
N PRO A 147 21.03 7.41 -0.14
CA PRO A 147 20.48 6.07 -0.31
C PRO A 147 21.54 5.07 -0.76
N ARG A 148 21.36 3.81 -0.34
CA ARG A 148 22.19 2.69 -0.78
C ARG A 148 21.36 1.69 -1.56
N SER A 149 21.90 1.14 -2.63
CA SER A 149 21.27 0.06 -3.39
C SER A 149 21.09 -1.16 -2.49
N ILE A 150 19.87 -1.71 -2.42
CA ILE A 150 19.59 -2.94 -1.70
C ILE A 150 20.36 -4.16 -2.24
N VAL A 151 20.75 -4.13 -3.52
CA VAL A 151 21.47 -5.23 -4.19
C VAL A 151 22.97 -5.14 -3.93
N SER A 152 23.57 -3.96 -4.06
CA SER A 152 25.03 -3.80 -4.04
C SER A 152 25.58 -3.12 -2.78
N GLY A 153 24.74 -2.53 -1.95
CA GLY A 153 25.13 -1.72 -0.78
C GLY A 153 25.83 -0.40 -1.12
N LYS A 154 26.08 -0.12 -2.41
CA LYS A 154 26.73 1.10 -2.88
C LYS A 154 25.77 2.29 -2.82
N GLN A 155 26.33 3.49 -2.63
CA GLN A 155 25.55 4.72 -2.67
C GLN A 155 24.94 4.94 -4.05
N VAL A 156 23.67 5.35 -4.09
CA VAL A 156 22.93 5.63 -5.32
C VAL A 156 22.21 6.98 -5.22
N PRO A 157 21.92 7.64 -6.35
CA PRO A 157 21.16 8.88 -6.35
C PRO A 157 19.77 8.73 -5.71
N THR A 158 19.26 9.79 -5.08
CA THR A 158 17.90 9.82 -4.56
C THR A 158 16.86 9.59 -5.67
N GLY A 159 15.86 8.77 -5.36
CA GLY A 159 14.82 8.35 -6.31
C GLY A 159 15.24 7.20 -7.23
N THR A 160 16.38 6.54 -6.98
CA THR A 160 16.74 5.30 -7.69
C THR A 160 15.91 4.14 -7.14
N SER A 161 15.26 3.36 -8.00
CA SER A 161 14.52 2.15 -7.59
C SER A 161 15.44 1.18 -6.83
N GLY A 162 15.00 0.75 -5.65
CA GLY A 162 15.79 -0.07 -4.72
C GLY A 162 16.85 0.68 -3.90
N GLY A 163 16.81 2.01 -3.89
CA GLY A 163 17.60 2.84 -2.99
C GLY A 163 16.96 2.93 -1.60
N VAL A 164 17.60 2.35 -0.59
CA VAL A 164 17.12 2.34 0.79
C VAL A 164 17.91 3.30 1.68
N THR A 165 17.25 3.88 2.69
CA THR A 165 17.87 4.73 3.72
C THR A 165 17.42 4.30 5.11
N PRO A 166 18.21 4.56 6.18
CA PRO A 166 17.77 4.24 7.55
C PRO A 166 16.44 4.90 7.93
N LEU A 167 16.23 6.17 7.53
CA LEU A 167 14.97 6.87 7.76
C LEU A 167 13.80 6.21 7.01
N GLY A 168 14.02 5.83 5.75
CA GLY A 168 13.02 5.10 4.96
C GLY A 168 12.66 3.75 5.57
N SER A 169 13.65 2.99 6.06
CA SER A 169 13.42 1.71 6.73
C SER A 169 12.69 1.87 8.07
N ALA A 170 13.01 2.90 8.86
CA ALA A 170 12.27 3.21 10.09
C ALA A 170 10.83 3.63 9.79
N ALA A 171 10.62 4.41 8.72
CA ALA A 171 9.29 4.79 8.24
C ALA A 171 8.49 3.58 7.75
N ALA A 172 9.14 2.63 7.05
CA ALA A 172 8.52 1.37 6.63
C ALA A 172 8.01 0.57 7.83
N LEU A 173 8.87 0.38 8.84
CA LEU A 173 8.52 -0.32 10.08
C LEU A 173 7.36 0.38 10.80
N GLY A 174 7.41 1.71 10.93
CA GLY A 174 6.35 2.50 11.54
C GLY A 174 5.02 2.43 10.78
N GLY A 175 5.06 2.47 9.45
CA GLY A 175 3.89 2.33 8.59
C GLY A 175 3.26 0.94 8.67
N ALA A 176 4.06 -0.11 8.70
CA ALA A 176 3.60 -1.49 8.88
C ALA A 176 2.97 -1.70 10.27
N ALA A 177 3.65 -1.25 11.33
CA ALA A 177 3.16 -1.33 12.70
C ALA A 177 1.87 -0.52 12.91
N PHE A 178 1.74 0.64 12.25
CA PHE A 178 0.51 1.43 12.25
C PHE A 178 -0.69 0.64 11.72
N ILE A 179 -0.53 -0.09 10.61
CA ILE A 179 -1.59 -0.94 10.06
C ILE A 179 -1.96 -2.06 11.03
N GLY A 180 -0.95 -2.74 11.61
CA GLY A 180 -1.18 -3.76 12.64
C GLY A 180 -1.93 -3.21 13.86
N ALA A 181 -1.59 -2.00 14.31
CA ALA A 181 -2.23 -1.37 15.46
C ALA A 181 -3.69 -0.97 15.17
N VAL A 182 -3.96 -0.45 13.97
CA VAL A 182 -5.33 -0.17 13.52
C VAL A 182 -6.15 -1.45 13.44
N ALA A 183 -5.60 -2.53 12.88
CA ALA A 183 -6.28 -3.81 12.83
C ALA A 183 -6.58 -4.36 14.22
N ALA A 184 -5.59 -4.34 15.13
CA ALA A 184 -5.75 -4.77 16.52
C ALA A 184 -6.83 -3.95 17.25
N LEU A 185 -6.86 -2.63 17.06
CA LEU A 185 -7.87 -1.75 17.64
C LEU A 185 -9.27 -2.08 17.11
N LEU A 186 -9.42 -2.27 15.80
CA LEU A 186 -10.71 -2.59 15.18
C LEU A 186 -11.23 -3.97 15.60
N LEU A 187 -10.33 -4.94 15.78
CA LEU A 187 -10.67 -6.29 16.28
C LEU A 187 -10.94 -6.32 17.79
N ALA A 188 -10.46 -5.32 18.55
CA ALA A 188 -10.78 -5.20 19.97
C ALA A 188 -12.17 -4.59 20.22
N VAL A 189 -12.81 -3.98 19.22
CA VAL A 189 -14.17 -3.44 19.36
C VAL A 189 -15.19 -4.60 19.38
N PRO A 190 -16.02 -4.72 20.44
CA PRO A 190 -17.03 -5.76 20.53
C PRO A 190 -17.97 -5.74 19.33
N GLN A 191 -18.15 -6.88 18.68
CA GLN A 191 -19.13 -7.03 17.60
C GLN A 191 -20.53 -7.31 18.21
N PRO A 192 -21.62 -6.88 17.56
CA PRO A 192 -22.97 -7.17 18.05
C PRO A 192 -23.19 -8.69 18.11
N GLY A 193 -23.52 -9.22 19.28
CA GLY A 193 -23.79 -10.64 19.49
C GLY A 193 -22.63 -11.44 20.11
N GLU A 194 -21.45 -10.84 20.29
CA GLU A 194 -20.35 -11.44 21.06
C GLU A 194 -20.36 -10.94 22.51
N ALA A 195 -20.18 -11.84 23.47
CA ALA A 195 -19.80 -11.45 24.83
C ALA A 195 -18.48 -10.67 24.72
N ALA A 196 -18.33 -9.58 25.49
CA ALA A 196 -17.18 -8.67 25.43
C ALA A 196 -15.83 -9.38 25.65
N ALA A 197 -15.32 -10.06 24.62
CA ALA A 197 -14.05 -10.73 24.55
C ALA A 197 -13.25 -10.00 23.47
N GLY A 198 -12.81 -8.79 23.78
CA GLY A 198 -11.87 -8.08 22.92
C GLY A 198 -10.56 -8.86 22.79
N LEU A 199 -9.81 -8.59 21.72
CA LEU A 199 -8.50 -9.17 21.49
C LEU A 199 -7.59 -8.98 22.73
N SER A 200 -7.02 -10.07 23.26
CA SER A 200 -6.13 -9.98 24.42
C SER A 200 -4.91 -9.11 24.10
N GLY A 201 -4.31 -8.48 25.12
CA GLY A 201 -3.13 -7.63 24.92
C GLY A 201 -1.96 -8.37 24.26
N ALA A 202 -1.78 -9.65 24.55
CA ALA A 202 -0.77 -10.50 23.93
C ALA A 202 -1.08 -10.78 22.45
N ALA A 203 -2.34 -11.10 22.12
CA ALA A 203 -2.76 -11.32 20.73
C ALA A 203 -2.67 -10.03 19.89
N ALA A 204 -3.02 -8.88 20.47
CA ALA A 204 -2.85 -7.58 19.84
C ALA A 204 -1.37 -7.28 19.54
N ALA A 205 -0.48 -7.52 20.52
CA ALA A 205 0.96 -7.34 20.33
C ALA A 205 1.52 -8.29 19.26
N GLY A 206 1.08 -9.55 19.25
CA GLY A 206 1.43 -10.54 18.23
C GLY A 206 1.02 -10.09 16.83
N LEU A 207 -0.19 -9.58 16.66
CA LEU A 207 -0.69 -9.07 15.38
C LEU A 207 0.11 -7.85 14.90
N ILE A 208 0.41 -6.91 15.79
CA ILE A 208 1.23 -5.72 15.46
C ILE A 208 2.62 -6.15 15.03
N ALA A 209 3.25 -7.08 15.76
CA ALA A 209 4.57 -7.60 15.43
C ALA A 209 4.58 -8.35 14.09
N ALA A 210 3.56 -9.19 13.83
CA ALA A 210 3.40 -9.91 12.57
C ALA A 210 3.21 -8.94 11.39
N ALA A 211 2.34 -7.94 11.52
CA ALA A 211 2.14 -6.90 10.51
C ALA A 211 3.41 -6.09 10.27
N ALA A 212 4.12 -5.71 11.33
CA ALA A 212 5.38 -4.98 11.25
C ALA A 212 6.47 -5.77 10.51
N ALA A 213 6.65 -7.04 10.85
CA ALA A 213 7.61 -7.93 10.20
C ALA A 213 7.26 -8.18 8.73
N ALA A 214 6.00 -8.56 8.45
CA ALA A 214 5.53 -8.83 7.11
C ALA A 214 5.57 -7.59 6.21
N GLY A 215 5.09 -6.45 6.71
CA GLY A 215 5.08 -5.19 5.97
C GLY A 215 6.49 -4.65 5.70
N LEU A 216 7.41 -4.75 6.67
CA LEU A 216 8.81 -4.38 6.46
C LEU A 216 9.49 -5.28 5.42
N ALA A 217 9.27 -6.60 5.51
CA ALA A 217 9.77 -7.55 4.52
C ALA A 217 9.20 -7.27 3.12
N GLY A 218 7.92 -6.94 3.03
CA GLY A 218 7.26 -6.52 1.79
C GLY A 218 7.89 -5.27 1.17
N ALA A 219 8.15 -4.23 1.96
CA ALA A 219 8.82 -3.01 1.48
C ALA A 219 10.27 -3.28 1.00
N PHE A 220 10.99 -4.21 1.64
CA PHE A 220 12.31 -4.62 1.14
C PHE A 220 12.22 -5.50 -0.11
N ALA A 221 11.19 -6.37 -0.22
CA ALA A 221 10.91 -7.12 -1.43
C ALA A 221 10.58 -6.19 -2.60
N ASP A 222 9.83 -5.12 -2.35
CA ASP A 222 9.54 -4.06 -3.31
C ASP A 222 10.84 -3.42 -3.83
N SER A 223 11.69 -2.96 -2.92
CA SER A 223 12.99 -2.39 -3.26
C SER A 223 13.87 -3.36 -4.06
N LEU A 224 13.85 -4.65 -3.73
CA LEU A 224 14.63 -5.68 -4.43
C LEU A 224 14.08 -5.93 -5.84
N LEU A 225 12.76 -6.09 -5.98
CA LEU A 225 12.09 -6.26 -7.28
C LEU A 225 12.25 -5.01 -8.16
N GLY A 226 12.17 -3.82 -7.57
CA GLY A 226 12.44 -2.53 -8.21
C GLY A 226 13.88 -2.41 -8.74
N ALA A 227 14.86 -2.86 -7.95
CA ALA A 227 16.26 -2.85 -8.35
C ALA A 227 16.58 -3.83 -9.48
N THR A 228 15.96 -5.01 -9.47
CA THR A 228 16.36 -6.16 -10.30
C THR A 228 15.48 -6.38 -11.52
N GLY A 229 14.17 -6.19 -11.38
CA GLY A 229 13.18 -6.55 -12.40
C GLY A 229 12.41 -5.37 -12.99
N GLN A 230 12.25 -4.26 -12.28
CA GLN A 230 11.41 -3.15 -12.76
C GLN A 230 11.97 -2.51 -14.04
N ALA A 231 11.06 -2.26 -14.99
CA ALA A 231 11.36 -1.58 -16.24
C ALA A 231 11.92 -0.18 -15.98
N MET A 232 13.12 0.07 -16.50
CA MET A 232 13.70 1.40 -16.53
C MET A 232 14.06 1.81 -17.94
N TYR A 233 13.94 3.10 -18.17
CA TYR A 233 14.19 3.75 -19.43
C TYR A 233 15.20 4.87 -19.28
N ARG A 234 15.83 5.24 -20.38
CA ARG A 234 16.75 6.38 -20.47
C ARG A 234 16.21 7.38 -21.47
N CYS A 235 16.15 8.63 -21.05
CA CYS A 235 15.84 9.73 -21.95
C CYS A 235 16.98 9.92 -22.95
N GLN A 236 16.64 9.96 -24.25
CA GLN A 236 17.62 10.14 -25.32
C GLN A 236 18.11 11.60 -25.44
N VAL A 237 17.39 12.55 -24.82
CA VAL A 237 17.71 13.99 -24.90
C VAL A 237 18.63 14.42 -23.75
N CYS A 238 18.22 14.17 -22.49
CA CYS A 238 18.98 14.61 -21.32
C CYS A 238 19.78 13.48 -20.62
N GLY A 239 19.65 12.24 -21.08
CA GLY A 239 20.39 11.10 -20.53
C GLY A 239 19.90 10.58 -19.18
N SER A 240 18.87 11.18 -18.58
CA SER A 240 18.35 10.74 -17.27
C SER A 240 17.66 9.37 -17.34
N GLU A 241 17.80 8.59 -16.27
CA GLU A 241 17.03 7.36 -16.07
C GLU A 241 15.66 7.68 -15.48
N THR A 242 14.62 7.01 -15.97
CA THR A 242 13.22 7.26 -15.63
C THR A 242 12.39 5.99 -15.82
N GLU A 243 11.25 5.93 -15.15
CA GLU A 243 10.24 4.88 -15.34
C GLU A 243 9.26 5.20 -16.49
N ARG A 244 9.32 6.43 -17.02
CA ARG A 244 8.45 6.91 -18.08
C ARG A 244 8.89 6.36 -19.43
N THR A 245 7.93 6.05 -20.29
CA THR A 245 8.16 5.70 -21.70
C THR A 245 8.41 6.92 -22.60
N GLY A 246 8.23 8.14 -22.07
CA GLY A 246 8.51 9.42 -22.74
C GLY A 246 9.04 10.48 -21.78
N HIS A 247 10.05 11.23 -22.23
CA HIS A 247 10.70 12.28 -21.44
C HIS A 247 11.34 13.34 -22.36
N CYS A 248 11.33 14.62 -21.96
CA CYS A 248 11.79 15.75 -22.80
C CYS A 248 11.12 15.80 -24.20
N GLY A 249 9.83 15.41 -24.29
CA GLY A 249 9.09 15.41 -25.55
C GLY A 249 9.48 14.30 -26.54
N SER A 250 10.31 13.33 -26.13
CA SER A 250 10.80 12.23 -26.97
C SER A 250 10.58 10.86 -26.30
N PRO A 251 10.35 9.78 -27.07
CA PRO A 251 10.29 8.44 -26.50
C PRO A 251 11.62 8.06 -25.82
N THR A 252 11.52 7.43 -24.66
CA THR A 252 12.68 6.93 -23.93
C THR A 252 13.11 5.55 -24.42
N ARG A 253 14.39 5.21 -24.31
CA ARG A 253 14.91 3.88 -24.65
C ARG A 253 14.86 2.98 -23.41
N HIS A 254 14.28 1.78 -23.53
CA HIS A 254 14.35 0.78 -22.47
C HIS A 254 15.81 0.34 -22.23
N ILE A 255 16.24 0.32 -20.97
CA ILE A 255 17.64 0.03 -20.59
C ILE A 255 17.80 -1.20 -19.68
N ARG A 256 16.84 -1.51 -18.81
CA ARG A 256 16.88 -2.68 -17.92
C ARG A 256 15.50 -3.07 -17.41
N GLY A 257 15.41 -4.25 -16.83
CA GLY A 257 14.19 -4.82 -16.27
C GLY A 257 13.32 -5.48 -17.33
N PHE A 258 12.17 -5.98 -16.90
CA PHE A 258 11.16 -6.56 -17.76
C PHE A 258 10.19 -5.46 -18.16
N ALA A 259 9.96 -5.26 -19.47
CA ALA A 259 9.05 -4.22 -19.97
C ALA A 259 7.62 -4.33 -19.39
N ALA A 260 7.22 -5.54 -19.00
CA ALA A 260 5.94 -5.82 -18.37
C ALA A 260 5.93 -5.63 -16.84
N LEU A 261 7.03 -5.24 -16.19
CA LEU A 261 7.11 -5.05 -14.74
C LEU A 261 7.30 -3.57 -14.42
N ASP A 262 6.19 -2.84 -14.34
CA ASP A 262 6.15 -1.46 -13.88
C ASP A 262 6.05 -1.39 -12.34
N ASN A 263 6.10 -0.17 -11.79
CA ASN A 263 6.01 0.05 -10.35
C ASN A 263 4.73 -0.52 -9.74
N ASP A 264 3.58 -0.37 -10.41
CA ASP A 264 2.30 -0.88 -9.92
C ASP A 264 2.33 -2.42 -9.76
N ARG A 265 2.93 -3.13 -10.71
CA ARG A 265 3.09 -4.59 -10.62
C ARG A 265 4.14 -5.00 -9.58
N VAL A 266 5.19 -4.21 -9.39
CA VAL A 266 6.16 -4.43 -8.31
C VAL A 266 5.47 -4.33 -6.94
N ASN A 267 4.70 -3.26 -6.71
CA ASN A 267 3.88 -3.07 -5.50
C ASN A 267 2.91 -4.23 -5.26
N LEU A 268 2.23 -4.70 -6.32
CA LEU A 268 1.33 -5.84 -6.23
C LEU A 268 2.09 -7.10 -5.77
N LEU A 269 3.19 -7.45 -6.44
CA LEU A 269 3.98 -8.65 -6.12
C LEU A 269 4.60 -8.58 -4.72
N SER A 270 5.15 -7.43 -4.33
CA SER A 270 5.75 -7.22 -3.01
C SER A 270 4.71 -7.34 -1.89
N SER A 271 3.51 -6.81 -2.10
CA SER A 271 2.41 -6.95 -1.15
C SER A 271 1.91 -8.40 -1.01
N LEU A 272 1.88 -9.19 -2.09
CA LEU A 272 1.55 -10.61 -2.04
C LEU A 272 2.56 -11.41 -1.22
N VAL A 273 3.86 -11.12 -1.36
CA VAL A 273 4.91 -11.72 -0.52
C VAL A 273 4.66 -11.42 0.95
N ALA A 274 4.31 -10.17 1.29
CA ALA A 274 3.99 -9.81 2.67
C ALA A 274 2.72 -10.50 3.20
N GLY A 275 1.68 -10.65 2.37
CA GLY A 275 0.48 -11.40 2.75
C GLY A 275 0.77 -12.86 3.07
N LEU A 276 1.58 -13.52 2.24
CA LEU A 276 2.03 -14.90 2.49
C LEU A 276 2.89 -15.01 3.75
N LEU A 277 3.76 -14.04 4.00
CA LEU A 277 4.58 -14.02 5.22
C LEU A 277 3.73 -13.77 6.47
N ALA A 278 2.74 -12.88 6.41
CA ALA A 278 1.82 -12.65 7.52
C ALA A 278 1.00 -13.91 7.86
N LEU A 279 0.56 -14.65 6.83
CA LEU A 279 -0.05 -15.97 7.00
C LEU A 279 0.88 -16.95 7.70
N ALA A 280 2.13 -17.07 7.23
CA ALA A 280 3.11 -17.99 7.80
C ALA A 280 3.45 -17.64 9.25
N ILE A 281 3.63 -16.35 9.58
CA ILE A 281 3.85 -15.89 10.96
C ILE A 281 2.63 -16.22 11.82
N GLY A 282 1.42 -15.98 11.30
CA GLY A 282 0.18 -16.26 12.03
C GLY A 282 -0.05 -17.73 12.35
N GLN A 283 0.52 -18.66 11.57
CA GLN A 283 0.47 -20.09 11.87
C GLN A 283 1.42 -20.52 13.00
N LEU A 284 2.36 -19.64 13.38
CA LEU A 284 3.37 -19.89 14.42
C LEU A 284 3.03 -19.24 15.76
N LEU A 285 2.01 -18.37 15.80
CA LEU A 285 1.51 -17.67 16.98
C LEU A 285 0.30 -18.40 17.57
#